data_AF-A0A7C2E828-F1
#
_entry.id   AF-A0A7C2E828-F1
#
_cell.length_a   1.000
_cell.length_b   1.000
_cell.length_c   1.000
_cell.angle_alpha   90.00
_cell.angle_beta   90.00
_cell.angle_gamma   90.00
#
_symmetry.space_group_name_H-M   'P 1'
#
loop_
_entity.id
_entity.type
_entity.pdbx_description
1 polymer ?
#
loop_
_entity_poly.entity_id
_entity_poly.type
_entity_poly.pdbx_seq_one_letter_code
_entity_poly.pdbx_strand_id
1 'polypeptide(L)'
;MKRKLLVALGLASLAWAADLVREVRAAINRKDLAAATRLVEEYRARHGINPEMLEGLSWLGRGALFAGDLETAERRAAEVRRLSLELLKRRSLDAEKRLPIAFGASIEVQAQVLARRGALSEAIAFLEQELETWGKTSIRTRIQKNINLLSLEGKPAPEIEFAEYLGERPPALESLRGRVVLLFLWAHWCKDCKTQAPVLARLKNEFEERGLVIVGPTQRYGYAERGREVSAEEELAYIDKIRREAYAALDTMPVPVSQKTFERYGASTTPTLVLIDRTGVVRLYHPGEMSYEELAPRIRELLGT
;
A
#
# COMPACT_ATOMS: atom_id res chain seq x y z
N MET A 1 10.35 -56.19 -46.59
CA MET A 1 9.49 -56.43 -45.41
C MET A 1 10.20 -55.90 -44.17
N LYS A 2 9.52 -55.03 -43.39
CA LYS A 2 9.89 -54.51 -42.04
C LYS A 2 11.08 -53.52 -42.02
N ARG A 3 11.07 -52.38 -41.33
CA ARG A 3 10.08 -51.65 -40.52
C ARG A 3 10.64 -50.23 -40.36
N LYS A 4 9.83 -49.19 -40.61
CA LYS A 4 10.15 -47.80 -40.24
C LYS A 4 10.16 -47.71 -38.70
N LEU A 5 11.21 -47.15 -38.11
CA LEU A 5 11.21 -46.71 -36.72
C LEU A 5 11.30 -45.17 -36.73
N LEU A 6 10.14 -44.53 -36.65
CA LEU A 6 10.04 -43.11 -36.34
C LEU A 6 10.32 -42.95 -34.84
N VAL A 7 11.44 -42.33 -34.50
CA VAL A 7 11.67 -41.84 -33.15
C VAL A 7 10.95 -40.50 -33.03
N ALA A 8 9.77 -40.53 -32.41
CA ALA A 8 9.11 -39.32 -31.94
C ALA A 8 9.80 -38.88 -30.64
N LEU A 9 10.77 -37.97 -30.72
CA LEU A 9 11.22 -37.22 -29.55
C LEU A 9 10.13 -36.21 -29.19
N GLY A 10 9.47 -36.45 -28.07
CA GLY A 10 8.43 -35.59 -27.52
C GLY A 10 8.97 -34.18 -27.25
N LEU A 11 8.22 -33.19 -27.71
CA LEU A 11 8.29 -31.82 -27.23
C LEU A 11 7.93 -31.82 -25.75
N ALA A 12 8.94 -31.88 -24.88
CA ALA A 12 8.78 -31.52 -23.49
C ALA A 12 8.40 -30.04 -23.43
N SER A 13 7.13 -29.77 -23.16
CA SER A 13 6.63 -28.44 -22.88
C SER A 13 7.43 -27.84 -21.73
N LEU A 14 8.18 -26.77 -22.01
CA LEU A 14 8.63 -25.81 -21.00
C LEU A 14 7.38 -25.14 -20.43
N ALA A 15 6.67 -25.84 -19.55
CA ALA A 15 5.66 -25.24 -18.71
C ALA A 15 6.40 -24.27 -17.79
N TRP A 16 6.26 -22.98 -18.07
CA TRP A 16 6.68 -21.93 -17.16
C TRP A 16 6.06 -22.26 -15.80
N ALA A 17 6.87 -22.54 -14.78
CA ALA A 17 6.38 -22.77 -13.44
C ALA A 17 5.48 -21.60 -13.07
N ALA A 18 4.18 -21.86 -12.92
CA ALA A 18 3.23 -20.80 -12.70
C ALA A 18 3.46 -20.20 -11.30
N ASP A 19 3.57 -18.87 -11.23
CA ASP A 19 3.61 -18.15 -9.95
C ASP A 19 2.25 -18.35 -9.26
N LEU A 20 2.25 -19.06 -8.13
CA LEU A 20 1.04 -19.39 -7.38
C LEU A 20 0.22 -18.13 -7.08
N VAL A 21 0.90 -17.06 -6.68
CA VAL A 21 0.26 -15.82 -6.23
C VAL A 21 -0.50 -15.17 -7.37
N ARG A 22 0.05 -15.21 -8.59
CA ARG A 22 -0.62 -14.69 -9.79
C ARG A 22 -1.92 -15.43 -10.06
N GLU A 23 -1.90 -16.76 -9.98
CA GLU A 23 -3.09 -17.59 -10.26
C GLU A 23 -4.16 -17.44 -9.18
N VAL A 24 -3.76 -17.44 -7.91
CA VAL A 24 -4.65 -17.21 -6.77
C VAL A 24 -5.34 -15.86 -6.87
N ARG A 25 -4.60 -14.78 -7.17
CA ARG A 25 -5.17 -13.44 -7.37
C ARG A 25 -6.14 -13.41 -8.56
N ALA A 26 -5.80 -14.09 -9.66
CA ALA A 26 -6.69 -14.16 -10.81
C ALA A 26 -8.01 -14.89 -10.47
N ALA A 27 -7.96 -15.95 -9.66
CA ALA A 27 -9.16 -16.64 -9.19
C ALA A 27 -10.01 -15.76 -8.24
N ILE A 28 -9.38 -15.05 -7.30
CA ILE A 28 -10.07 -14.10 -6.41
C ILE A 28 -10.74 -12.97 -7.19
N ASN A 29 -10.07 -12.43 -8.23
CA ASN A 29 -10.66 -11.40 -9.08
C ASN A 29 -11.90 -11.89 -9.85
N ARG A 30 -11.96 -13.19 -10.16
CA ARG A 30 -13.16 -13.84 -10.71
C ARG A 30 -14.19 -14.23 -9.65
N LYS A 31 -13.97 -13.86 -8.39
CA LYS A 31 -14.77 -14.23 -7.20
C LYS A 31 -14.85 -15.75 -6.97
N ASP A 32 -13.85 -16.49 -7.42
CA ASP A 32 -13.78 -17.95 -7.27
C ASP A 32 -12.81 -18.33 -6.14
N LEU A 33 -13.27 -18.15 -4.89
CA LEU A 33 -12.48 -18.47 -3.69
C LEU A 33 -12.20 -19.98 -3.58
N ALA A 34 -13.07 -20.83 -4.13
CA ALA A 34 -12.90 -22.27 -4.14
C ALA A 34 -11.75 -22.70 -5.04
N ALA A 35 -11.65 -22.15 -6.26
CA ALA A 35 -10.49 -22.39 -7.13
C ALA A 35 -9.21 -21.84 -6.53
N ALA A 36 -9.24 -20.63 -5.97
CA ALA A 36 -8.09 -20.05 -5.28
C ALA A 36 -7.60 -20.95 -4.12
N THR A 37 -8.53 -21.53 -3.36
CA THR A 37 -8.23 -22.47 -2.27
C THR A 37 -7.55 -23.73 -2.79
N ARG A 38 -8.09 -24.35 -3.83
CA ARG A 38 -7.49 -25.56 -4.45
C ARG A 38 -6.06 -25.31 -4.93
N LEU A 39 -5.81 -24.17 -5.57
CA LEU A 39 -4.45 -23.80 -6.04
C LEU A 39 -3.44 -23.76 -4.90
N VAL A 40 -3.80 -23.15 -3.76
CA VAL A 40 -2.93 -23.07 -2.58
C VAL A 40 -2.71 -24.45 -1.95
N GLU A 41 -3.76 -25.27 -1.86
CA GLU A 41 -3.69 -26.62 -1.27
C GLU A 41 -2.85 -27.57 -2.12
N GLU A 42 -3.03 -27.56 -3.44
CA GLU A 42 -2.22 -28.33 -4.38
C GLU A 42 -0.76 -27.91 -4.36
N TYR A 43 -0.48 -26.60 -4.34
CA TYR A 43 0.89 -26.10 -4.22
C TYR A 43 1.52 -26.53 -2.89
N ARG A 44 0.79 -26.40 -1.78
CA ARG A 44 1.25 -26.83 -0.45
C ARG A 44 1.56 -28.33 -0.42
N ALA A 45 0.76 -29.16 -1.07
CA ALA A 45 0.99 -30.60 -1.14
C ALA A 45 2.29 -30.95 -1.89
N ARG A 46 2.65 -30.18 -2.92
CA ARG A 46 3.86 -30.42 -3.75
C ARG A 46 5.12 -29.78 -3.19
N HIS A 47 5.01 -28.60 -2.61
CA HIS A 47 6.16 -27.75 -2.25
C HIS A 47 6.31 -27.51 -0.74
N GLY A 48 5.36 -27.99 0.06
CA GLY A 48 5.34 -27.78 1.51
C GLY A 48 5.01 -26.34 1.90
N ILE A 49 5.35 -25.98 3.14
CA ILE A 49 5.14 -24.64 3.67
C ILE A 49 6.36 -23.78 3.35
N ASN A 50 6.17 -22.76 2.51
CA ASN A 50 7.19 -21.80 2.13
C ASN A 50 6.57 -20.39 1.96
N PRO A 51 7.39 -19.33 1.80
CA PRO A 51 6.87 -17.96 1.66
C PRO A 51 5.90 -17.73 0.50
N GLU A 52 6.09 -18.38 -0.66
CA GLU A 52 5.17 -18.25 -1.80
C GLU A 52 3.81 -18.86 -1.49
N MET A 53 3.79 -20.04 -0.88
CA MET A 53 2.57 -20.68 -0.40
C MET A 53 1.81 -19.77 0.59
N LEU A 54 2.54 -19.18 1.55
CA LEU A 54 1.94 -18.28 2.54
C LEU A 54 1.43 -16.98 1.92
N GLU A 55 2.12 -16.43 0.93
CA GLU A 55 1.62 -15.28 0.19
C GLU A 55 0.32 -15.63 -0.53
N GLY A 56 0.26 -16.76 -1.23
CA GLY A 56 -0.97 -17.27 -1.84
C GLY A 56 -2.11 -17.45 -0.82
N LEU A 57 -1.84 -18.11 0.32
CA LEU A 57 -2.81 -18.29 1.39
C LEU A 57 -3.31 -16.95 1.98
N SER A 58 -2.43 -15.94 2.10
CA SER A 58 -2.81 -14.61 2.58
C SER A 58 -3.81 -13.90 1.67
N TRP A 59 -3.80 -14.21 0.37
CA TRP A 59 -4.77 -13.69 -0.57
C TRP A 59 -6.16 -14.30 -0.35
N LEU A 60 -6.27 -15.56 0.10
CA LEU A 60 -7.56 -16.15 0.47
C LEU A 60 -8.21 -15.41 1.64
N GLY A 61 -7.42 -15.03 2.66
CA GLY A 61 -7.91 -14.24 3.80
C GLY A 61 -8.41 -12.85 3.37
N ARG A 62 -7.63 -12.15 2.52
CA ARG A 62 -8.04 -10.85 1.96
C ARG A 62 -9.27 -10.96 1.05
N GLY A 63 -9.34 -12.00 0.22
CA GLY A 63 -10.47 -12.26 -0.66
C GLY A 63 -11.75 -12.53 0.12
N ALA A 64 -11.69 -13.34 1.18
CA ALA A 64 -12.82 -13.59 2.08
C ALA A 64 -13.27 -12.32 2.80
N LEU A 65 -12.34 -11.52 3.32
CA LEU A 65 -12.63 -10.24 3.96
C LEU A 65 -13.33 -9.26 3.01
N PHE A 66 -12.84 -9.17 1.76
CA PHE A 66 -13.46 -8.35 0.73
C PHE A 66 -14.88 -8.82 0.39
N ALA A 67 -15.11 -10.13 0.38
CA ALA A 67 -16.44 -10.72 0.17
C ALA A 67 -17.37 -10.59 1.40
N GLY A 68 -16.88 -10.10 2.55
CA GLY A 68 -17.64 -9.99 3.79
C GLY A 68 -17.72 -11.28 4.61
N ASP A 69 -17.03 -12.35 4.20
CA ASP A 69 -16.93 -13.60 4.95
C ASP A 69 -15.85 -13.47 6.04
N LEU A 70 -16.25 -12.88 7.17
CA LEU A 70 -15.36 -12.59 8.29
C LEU A 70 -14.81 -13.85 8.96
N GLU A 71 -15.58 -14.95 8.99
CA GLU A 71 -15.17 -16.20 9.60
C GLU A 71 -14.04 -16.85 8.79
N THR A 72 -14.20 -16.93 7.46
CA THR A 72 -13.13 -17.44 6.60
C THR A 72 -11.93 -16.51 6.60
N ALA A 73 -12.14 -15.19 6.60
CA ALA A 73 -11.05 -14.21 6.67
C ALA A 73 -10.19 -14.42 7.93
N GLU A 74 -10.83 -14.53 9.09
CA GLU A 74 -10.16 -14.77 10.38
C GLU A 74 -9.40 -16.10 10.38
N ARG A 75 -10.06 -17.19 9.98
CA ARG A 75 -9.46 -18.52 9.94
C ARG A 75 -8.21 -18.55 9.06
N ARG A 76 -8.27 -17.93 7.88
CA ARG A 76 -7.13 -17.86 6.95
C ARG A 76 -6.03 -16.93 7.47
N ALA A 77 -6.37 -15.78 8.05
CA ALA A 77 -5.38 -14.89 8.68
C ALA A 77 -4.64 -15.58 9.82
N ALA A 78 -5.35 -16.27 10.71
CA ALA A 78 -4.77 -17.03 11.81
C ALA A 78 -3.85 -18.16 11.31
N GLU A 79 -4.24 -18.86 10.24
CA GLU A 79 -3.41 -19.90 9.61
C GLU A 79 -2.10 -19.31 9.05
N VAL A 80 -2.18 -18.23 8.28
CA VAL A 80 -1.00 -17.53 7.74
C VAL A 80 -0.10 -17.05 8.86
N ARG A 81 -0.66 -16.40 9.89
CA ARG A 81 0.09 -15.89 11.04
C ARG A 81 0.87 -17.01 11.73
N ARG A 82 0.19 -18.11 12.08
CA ARG A 82 0.81 -19.26 12.75
C ARG A 82 1.96 -19.84 11.91
N LEU A 83 1.73 -20.08 10.62
CA LEU A 83 2.74 -20.68 9.75
C LEU A 83 3.92 -19.73 9.48
N SER A 84 3.66 -18.42 9.35
CA SER A 84 4.71 -17.41 9.25
C SER A 84 5.59 -17.39 10.49
N LEU A 85 5.00 -17.38 11.70
CA LEU A 85 5.75 -17.41 12.97
C LEU A 85 6.61 -18.68 13.09
N GLU A 86 6.14 -19.84 12.61
CA GLU A 86 6.95 -21.06 12.57
C GLU A 86 8.17 -20.91 11.64
N LEU A 87 8.03 -20.28 10.47
CA LEU A 87 9.17 -20.01 9.59
C LEU A 87 10.16 -19.03 10.25
N LEU A 88 9.66 -18.00 10.94
CA LEU A 88 10.47 -16.97 11.59
C LEU A 88 11.36 -17.50 12.72
N LYS A 89 11.07 -18.68 13.27
CA LYS A 89 11.98 -19.36 14.23
C LYS A 89 13.35 -19.68 13.63
N ARG A 90 13.46 -19.75 12.29
CA ARG A 90 14.66 -20.19 11.58
C ARG A 90 15.17 -19.16 10.56
N ARG A 91 14.50 -18.02 10.40
CA ARG A 91 14.88 -16.98 9.43
C ARG A 91 14.38 -15.60 9.83
N SER A 92 15.07 -14.57 9.37
CA SER A 92 14.57 -13.19 9.46
C SER A 92 13.33 -12.98 8.58
N LEU A 93 12.42 -12.11 9.02
CA LEU A 93 11.24 -11.71 8.24
C LEU A 93 11.64 -11.13 6.90
N ASP A 94 12.66 -10.26 6.89
CA ASP A 94 13.09 -9.52 5.71
C ASP A 94 14.16 -10.26 4.88
N ALA A 95 14.37 -11.55 5.13
CA ALA A 95 15.33 -12.36 4.38
C ALA A 95 14.93 -12.54 2.90
N GLU A 96 13.66 -12.35 2.56
CA GLU A 96 13.12 -12.34 1.20
C GLU A 96 11.80 -11.54 1.16
N LYS A 97 11.22 -11.36 -0.04
CA LYS A 97 10.14 -10.38 -0.25
C LYS A 97 8.73 -10.88 0.09
N ARG A 98 8.48 -12.19 0.07
CA ARG A 98 7.11 -12.77 0.14
C ARG A 98 6.60 -12.97 1.56
N LEU A 99 7.43 -13.41 2.50
CA LEU A 99 7.04 -13.62 3.90
C LEU A 99 6.58 -12.32 4.59
N PRO A 100 7.25 -11.16 4.42
CA PRO A 100 6.72 -9.88 4.89
C PRO A 100 5.35 -9.53 4.33
N ILE A 101 5.07 -9.87 3.06
CA ILE A 101 3.77 -9.64 2.44
C ILE A 101 2.71 -10.53 3.09
N ALA A 102 2.98 -11.83 3.21
CA ALA A 102 2.06 -12.79 3.79
C ALA A 102 1.76 -12.47 5.26
N PHE A 103 2.80 -12.25 6.06
CA PHE A 103 2.67 -11.98 7.49
C PHE A 103 2.03 -10.61 7.77
N GLY A 104 2.40 -9.58 7.02
CA GLY A 104 1.72 -8.28 7.12
C GLY A 104 0.24 -8.35 6.72
N ALA A 105 -0.10 -9.17 5.73
CA ALA A 105 -1.48 -9.38 5.32
C ALA A 105 -2.31 -10.12 6.38
N SER A 106 -1.73 -11.04 7.16
CA SER A 106 -2.48 -11.68 8.25
C SER A 106 -2.79 -10.71 9.38
N ILE A 107 -1.84 -9.83 9.75
CA ILE A 107 -2.06 -8.74 10.72
C ILE A 107 -3.16 -7.80 10.23
N GLU A 108 -3.09 -7.36 8.97
CA GLU A 108 -4.10 -6.51 8.33
C GLU A 108 -5.50 -7.14 8.40
N VAL A 109 -5.64 -8.39 7.96
CA VAL A 109 -6.95 -9.06 7.93
C VAL A 109 -7.50 -9.26 9.34
N GLN A 110 -6.66 -9.68 10.30
CA GLN A 110 -7.09 -9.88 11.68
C GLN A 110 -7.61 -8.58 12.32
N ALA A 111 -6.90 -7.47 12.14
CA ALA A 111 -7.33 -6.17 12.65
C ALA A 111 -8.65 -5.70 12.00
N GLN A 112 -8.79 -5.87 10.68
CA GLN A 112 -10.02 -5.50 9.99
C GLN A 112 -11.22 -6.38 10.37
N VAL A 113 -11.01 -7.68 10.64
CA VAL A 113 -12.07 -8.55 11.18
C VAL A 113 -12.54 -8.05 12.55
N LEU A 114 -11.60 -7.75 13.47
CA LEU A 114 -11.93 -7.19 14.79
C LEU A 114 -12.74 -5.89 14.66
N ALA A 115 -12.27 -4.95 13.83
CA ALA A 115 -12.96 -3.69 13.59
C ALA A 115 -14.37 -3.89 13.01
N ARG A 116 -14.54 -4.79 12.02
CA ARG A 116 -15.85 -5.09 11.42
C ARG A 116 -16.81 -5.81 12.36
N ARG A 117 -16.31 -6.43 13.43
CA ARG A 117 -17.13 -7.01 14.52
C ARG A 117 -17.46 -6.00 15.63
N GLY A 118 -17.10 -4.73 15.46
CA GLY A 118 -17.34 -3.66 16.45
C GLY A 118 -16.26 -3.56 17.53
N ALA A 119 -15.19 -4.37 17.46
CA ALA A 119 -14.10 -4.37 18.43
C ALA A 119 -12.97 -3.41 18.00
N LEU A 120 -13.30 -2.15 17.74
CA LEU A 120 -12.36 -1.16 17.19
C LEU A 120 -11.14 -0.92 18.11
N SER A 121 -11.37 -0.76 19.41
CA SER A 121 -10.29 -0.54 20.38
C SER A 121 -9.34 -1.73 20.46
N GLU A 122 -9.87 -2.96 20.39
CA GLU A 122 -9.06 -4.18 20.37
C GLU A 122 -8.26 -4.31 19.07
N ALA A 123 -8.85 -3.94 17.92
CA ALA A 123 -8.16 -3.91 16.65
C ALA A 123 -6.96 -2.96 16.65
N ILE A 124 -7.14 -1.76 17.20
CA ILE A 124 -6.06 -0.76 17.32
C ILE A 124 -4.98 -1.25 18.28
N ALA A 125 -5.36 -1.72 19.48
CA ALA A 125 -4.41 -2.24 20.46
C ALA A 125 -3.58 -3.42 19.92
N PHE A 126 -4.22 -4.33 19.16
CA PHE A 126 -3.53 -5.40 18.45
C PHE A 126 -2.49 -4.86 17.47
N LEU A 127 -2.86 -3.89 16.63
CA LEU A 127 -1.94 -3.29 15.66
C LEU A 127 -0.77 -2.54 16.33
N GLU A 128 -1.02 -1.84 17.44
CA GLU A 128 0.02 -1.16 18.22
C GLU A 128 1.03 -2.16 18.80
N GLN A 129 0.56 -3.28 19.34
CA GLN A 129 1.43 -4.36 19.81
C GLN A 129 2.25 -4.99 18.67
N GLU A 130 1.64 -5.19 17.50
CA GLU A 130 2.37 -5.66 16.31
C GLU A 130 3.41 -4.63 15.85
N LEU A 131 3.11 -3.34 15.92
CA LEU A 131 4.06 -2.28 15.57
C LEU A 131 5.22 -2.22 16.55
N GLU A 132 4.99 -2.42 17.85
CA GLU A 132 6.06 -2.50 18.85
C GLU A 132 6.99 -3.69 18.55
N THR A 133 6.40 -4.84 18.22
CA THR A 133 7.13 -6.09 17.98
C THR A 133 7.89 -6.07 16.65
N TRP A 134 7.24 -5.61 15.57
CA TRP A 134 7.73 -5.75 14.20
C TRP A 134 8.12 -4.42 13.55
N GLY A 135 8.05 -3.31 14.29
CA GLY A 135 8.27 -1.96 13.77
C GLY A 135 9.69 -1.65 13.31
N LYS A 136 10.65 -2.58 13.46
CA LYS A 136 12.02 -2.49 12.92
C LYS A 136 12.22 -3.31 11.64
N THR A 137 11.14 -3.87 11.09
CA THR A 137 11.17 -4.69 9.87
C THR A 137 10.50 -3.97 8.71
N SER A 138 10.55 -4.57 7.51
CA SER A 138 9.94 -4.02 6.30
C SER A 138 8.41 -3.85 6.37
N ILE A 139 7.73 -4.43 7.36
CA ILE A 139 6.27 -4.32 7.52
C ILE A 139 5.81 -3.16 8.41
N ARG A 140 6.72 -2.38 9.01
CA ARG A 140 6.42 -1.21 9.87
C ARG A 140 5.34 -0.31 9.28
N THR A 141 5.59 0.21 8.08
CA THR A 141 4.67 1.16 7.42
C THR A 141 3.33 0.52 7.05
N ARG A 142 3.28 -0.81 6.82
CA ARG A 142 2.04 -1.55 6.58
C ARG A 142 1.20 -1.70 7.85
N ILE A 143 1.84 -1.90 9.00
CA ILE A 143 1.14 -1.92 10.29
C ILE A 143 0.61 -0.51 10.60
N GLN A 144 1.46 0.52 10.48
CA GLN A 144 1.03 1.90 10.71
C GLN A 144 -0.10 2.35 9.77
N LYS A 145 -0.08 1.93 8.50
CA LYS A 145 -1.21 2.14 7.56
C LYS A 145 -2.53 1.65 8.17
N ASN A 146 -2.53 0.44 8.71
CA ASN A 146 -3.73 -0.17 9.26
C ASN A 146 -4.16 0.48 10.57
N ILE A 147 -3.23 0.99 11.38
CA ILE A 147 -3.57 1.85 12.53
C ILE A 147 -4.29 3.10 12.04
N ASN A 148 -3.70 3.80 11.07
CA ASN A 148 -4.23 5.06 10.56
C ASN A 148 -5.59 4.89 9.86
N LEU A 149 -5.81 3.78 9.15
CA LEU A 149 -7.11 3.40 8.58
C LEU A 149 -8.23 3.33 9.64
N LEU A 150 -7.89 2.96 10.87
CA LEU A 150 -8.86 2.76 11.94
C LEU A 150 -8.97 3.95 12.90
N SER A 151 -7.98 4.85 12.93
CA SER A 151 -7.85 5.82 14.01
C SER A 151 -7.49 7.26 13.61
N LEU A 152 -7.02 7.51 12.37
CA LEU A 152 -6.47 8.82 12.02
C LEU A 152 -7.54 9.87 11.76
N GLU A 153 -8.67 9.47 11.17
CA GLU A 153 -9.79 10.39 10.95
C GLU A 153 -10.33 10.92 12.29
N GLY A 154 -10.58 12.23 12.34
CA GLY A 154 -10.95 12.93 13.57
C GLY A 154 -9.79 13.30 14.49
N LYS A 155 -8.53 12.96 14.15
CA LYS A 155 -7.33 13.36 14.90
C LYS A 155 -6.58 14.52 14.23
N PRO A 156 -5.79 15.30 14.99
CA PRO A 156 -4.87 16.26 14.39
C PRO A 156 -3.96 15.59 13.36
N ALA A 157 -3.72 16.27 12.24
CA ALA A 157 -2.80 15.77 11.23
C ALA A 157 -1.38 15.63 11.81
N PRO A 158 -0.72 14.47 11.66
CA PRO A 158 0.66 14.31 12.12
C PRO A 158 1.61 15.27 11.39
N GLU A 159 2.53 15.91 12.11
CA GLU A 159 3.49 16.84 11.49
C GLU A 159 4.31 16.18 10.37
N ILE A 160 4.60 16.94 9.32
CA ILE A 160 5.47 16.53 8.21
C ILE A 160 6.90 16.97 8.54
N GLU A 161 7.77 15.99 8.72
CA GLU A 161 9.20 16.23 8.90
C GLU A 161 9.91 16.00 7.57
N PHE A 162 10.87 16.85 7.21
CA PHE A 162 11.67 16.68 6.00
C PHE A 162 13.05 17.33 6.17
N ALA A 163 14.06 16.71 5.57
CA ALA A 163 15.41 17.27 5.49
C ALA A 163 15.66 17.92 4.12
N GLU A 164 15.01 17.39 3.09
CA GLU A 164 15.14 17.82 1.69
C GLU A 164 13.74 18.06 1.13
N TYR A 165 13.65 18.92 0.11
CA TYR A 165 12.40 19.15 -0.60
C TYR A 165 12.65 19.48 -2.07
N LEU A 166 11.63 19.27 -2.90
CA LEU A 166 11.60 19.65 -4.30
C LEU A 166 10.45 20.64 -4.53
N GLY A 167 10.57 21.47 -5.57
CA GLY A 167 9.59 22.52 -5.86
C GLY A 167 9.64 23.65 -4.83
N GLU A 168 8.47 24.13 -4.42
CA GLU A 168 8.37 25.16 -3.38
C GLU A 168 8.72 24.62 -2.00
N ARG A 169 9.17 25.50 -1.12
CA ARG A 169 9.48 25.14 0.27
C ARG A 169 8.19 24.68 0.96
N PRO A 170 8.14 23.44 1.49
CA PRO A 170 6.96 22.96 2.19
C PRO A 170 6.65 23.80 3.43
N PRO A 171 5.42 24.31 3.58
CA PRO A 171 5.00 24.98 4.80
C PRO A 171 4.83 23.97 5.94
N ALA A 172 4.94 24.45 7.19
CA ALA A 172 4.53 23.66 8.34
C ALA A 172 3.00 23.48 8.33
N LEU A 173 2.48 22.32 8.74
CA LEU A 173 1.04 22.09 8.75
C LEU A 173 0.32 23.08 9.68
N GLU A 174 0.92 23.43 10.81
CA GLU A 174 0.38 24.45 11.71
C GLU A 174 0.22 25.83 11.04
N SER A 175 1.13 26.21 10.12
CA SER A 175 0.99 27.47 9.38
C SER A 175 -0.12 27.46 8.32
N LEU A 176 -0.69 26.28 8.04
CA LEU A 176 -1.81 26.11 7.11
C LEU A 176 -3.18 26.10 7.82
N ARG A 177 -3.25 26.34 9.13
CA ARG A 177 -4.54 26.54 9.81
C ARG A 177 -5.34 27.64 9.10
N GLY A 178 -6.64 27.42 8.95
CA GLY A 178 -7.54 28.24 8.12
C GLY A 178 -7.64 27.78 6.66
N ARG A 179 -6.77 26.87 6.20
CA ARG A 179 -6.78 26.28 4.85
C ARG A 179 -7.23 24.82 4.89
N VAL A 180 -7.79 24.33 3.78
CA VAL A 180 -8.01 22.90 3.59
C VAL A 180 -6.75 22.33 2.96
N VAL A 181 -6.20 21.25 3.52
CA VAL A 181 -4.94 20.66 3.04
C VAL A 181 -5.21 19.25 2.51
N LEU A 182 -4.75 18.97 1.30
CA LEU A 182 -4.72 17.62 0.73
C LEU A 182 -3.28 17.14 0.66
N LEU A 183 -2.93 16.15 1.48
CA LEU A 183 -1.66 15.45 1.35
C LEU A 183 -1.79 14.35 0.29
N PHE A 184 -0.85 14.33 -0.64
CA PHE A 184 -0.72 13.31 -1.68
C PHE A 184 0.63 12.63 -1.53
N LEU A 185 0.69 11.52 -0.79
CA LEU A 185 1.93 10.77 -0.60
C LEU A 185 2.16 9.85 -1.80
N TRP A 186 3.29 10.02 -2.51
CA TRP A 186 3.49 9.42 -3.85
C TRP A 186 4.89 8.81 -4.04
N ALA A 187 5.08 8.11 -5.17
CA ALA A 187 6.35 7.52 -5.56
C ALA A 187 6.66 7.76 -7.04
N HIS A 188 7.94 7.91 -7.40
CA HIS A 188 8.36 8.19 -8.78
C HIS A 188 8.01 7.06 -9.77
N TRP A 189 7.95 5.81 -9.29
CA TRP A 189 7.60 4.63 -10.07
C TRP A 189 6.10 4.30 -10.09
N CYS A 190 5.31 4.93 -9.20
CA CYS A 190 3.91 4.56 -8.96
C CYS A 190 3.01 4.99 -10.14
N LYS A 191 2.35 4.01 -10.77
CA LYS A 191 1.45 4.24 -11.91
C LYS A 191 0.18 4.97 -11.47
N ASP A 192 -0.47 4.51 -10.41
CA ASP A 192 -1.74 5.06 -9.93
C ASP A 192 -1.55 6.51 -9.45
N CYS A 193 -0.39 6.84 -8.89
CA CYS A 193 -0.01 8.21 -8.55
C CYS A 193 0.01 9.13 -9.78
N LYS A 194 0.47 8.64 -10.94
CA LYS A 194 0.47 9.40 -12.20
C LYS A 194 -0.95 9.56 -12.75
N THR A 195 -1.82 8.57 -12.54
CA THR A 195 -3.26 8.67 -12.85
C THR A 195 -3.97 9.69 -11.93
N GLN A 196 -3.54 9.81 -10.68
CA GLN A 196 -4.07 10.79 -9.72
C GLN A 196 -3.68 12.24 -10.07
N ALA A 197 -2.54 12.47 -10.74
CA ALA A 197 -2.03 13.80 -11.07
C ALA A 197 -3.04 14.74 -11.78
N PRO A 198 -3.73 14.34 -12.87
CA PRO A 198 -4.74 15.19 -13.50
C PRO A 198 -5.95 15.50 -12.60
N VAL A 199 -6.32 14.59 -11.70
CA VAL A 199 -7.40 14.83 -10.71
C VAL A 199 -6.97 15.93 -9.74
N LEU A 200 -5.74 15.86 -9.21
CA LEU A 200 -5.20 16.86 -8.30
C LEU A 200 -5.05 18.23 -8.97
N ALA A 201 -4.61 18.27 -10.24
CA ALA A 201 -4.51 19.52 -10.99
C ALA A 201 -5.88 20.18 -11.18
N ARG A 202 -6.93 19.40 -11.47
CA ARG A 202 -8.30 19.90 -11.54
C ARG A 202 -8.78 20.46 -10.20
N LEU A 203 -8.53 19.74 -9.10
CA LEU A 203 -8.88 20.20 -7.75
C LEU A 203 -8.14 21.48 -7.37
N LYS A 204 -6.84 21.58 -7.67
CA LYS A 204 -6.03 22.78 -7.47
C LYS A 204 -6.65 23.97 -8.21
N ASN A 205 -6.90 23.83 -9.51
CA ASN A 205 -7.45 24.90 -10.33
C ASN A 205 -8.83 25.40 -9.84
N GLU A 206 -9.66 24.52 -9.28
CA GLU A 206 -11.00 24.90 -8.81
C GLU A 206 -11.02 25.48 -7.39
N PHE A 207 -10.12 25.02 -6.50
CA PHE A 207 -10.25 25.27 -5.06
C PHE A 207 -9.08 26.00 -4.43
N GLU A 208 -7.95 26.19 -5.12
CA GLU A 208 -6.76 26.84 -4.54
C GLU A 208 -7.04 28.26 -4.07
N GLU A 209 -7.65 29.10 -4.92
CA GLU A 209 -8.04 30.47 -4.59
C GLU A 209 -9.04 30.53 -3.42
N ARG A 210 -9.78 29.44 -3.21
CA ARG A 210 -10.80 29.31 -2.17
C ARG A 210 -10.25 28.76 -0.86
N GLY A 211 -8.97 28.39 -0.84
CA GLY A 211 -8.26 27.98 0.37
C GLY A 211 -7.76 26.54 0.38
N LEU A 212 -7.85 25.79 -0.72
CA LEU A 212 -7.18 24.49 -0.84
C LEU A 212 -5.66 24.67 -0.94
N VAL A 213 -4.90 23.77 -0.32
CA VAL A 213 -3.45 23.61 -0.46
C VAL A 213 -3.16 22.14 -0.70
N ILE A 214 -2.39 21.82 -1.74
CA ILE A 214 -1.95 20.45 -2.01
C ILE A 214 -0.47 20.36 -1.66
N VAL A 215 -0.10 19.39 -0.82
CA VAL A 215 1.29 19.06 -0.50
C VAL A 215 1.54 17.63 -0.93
N GLY A 216 2.65 17.39 -1.63
CA GLY A 216 2.96 16.07 -2.19
C GLY A 216 4.18 15.41 -1.56
N PRO A 217 4.13 14.94 -0.29
CA PRO A 217 5.29 14.26 0.30
C PRO A 217 5.73 13.04 -0.51
N THR A 218 7.04 12.87 -0.62
CA THR A 218 7.66 11.68 -1.21
C THR A 218 8.80 11.19 -0.33
N GLN A 219 9.46 10.11 -0.72
CA GLN A 219 10.68 9.61 -0.08
C GLN A 219 11.63 9.05 -1.12
N ARG A 220 12.86 8.78 -0.69
CA ARG A 220 13.80 7.93 -1.43
C ARG A 220 13.43 6.46 -1.24
N TYR A 221 13.63 5.68 -2.29
CA TYR A 221 13.42 4.25 -2.41
C TYR A 221 14.73 3.50 -2.69
N GLY A 222 15.82 4.22 -2.95
CA GLY A 222 17.16 3.67 -3.20
C GLY A 222 17.43 3.28 -4.65
N TYR A 223 16.55 3.65 -5.59
CA TYR A 223 16.69 3.26 -6.99
C TYR A 223 16.06 4.27 -7.96
N ALA A 224 16.52 4.24 -9.21
CA ALA A 224 16.02 5.06 -10.30
C ALA A 224 15.34 4.21 -11.39
N GLU A 225 15.42 4.63 -12.65
CA GLU A 225 14.78 3.95 -13.78
C GLU A 225 15.05 2.44 -13.79
N ARG A 226 14.00 1.64 -14.01
CA ARG A 226 14.03 0.17 -14.07
C ARG A 226 14.60 -0.51 -12.81
N GLY A 227 14.58 0.15 -11.66
CA GLY A 227 15.03 -0.42 -10.39
C GLY A 227 16.54 -0.45 -10.22
N ARG A 228 17.28 0.35 -11.01
CA ARG A 228 18.73 0.50 -10.85
C ARG A 228 19.04 1.21 -9.54
N GLU A 229 19.82 0.57 -8.67
CA GLU A 229 20.33 1.20 -7.44
C GLU A 229 21.21 2.40 -7.77
N VAL A 230 21.04 3.48 -7.01
CA VAL A 230 21.70 4.77 -7.25
C VAL A 230 22.03 5.48 -5.95
N SER A 231 22.87 6.51 -6.02
CA SER A 231 23.12 7.37 -4.85
C SER A 231 21.87 8.19 -4.48
N ALA A 232 21.88 8.74 -3.27
CA ALA A 232 20.84 9.62 -2.77
C ALA A 232 20.63 10.85 -3.68
N GLU A 233 21.71 11.43 -4.18
CA GLU A 233 21.72 12.61 -5.05
C GLU A 233 21.14 12.27 -6.43
N GLU A 234 21.57 11.16 -7.02
CA GLU A 234 21.06 10.70 -8.31
C GLU A 234 19.57 10.36 -8.25
N GLU A 235 19.14 9.69 -7.17
CA GLU A 235 17.72 9.42 -6.95
C GLU A 235 16.90 10.70 -6.81
N LEU A 236 17.39 11.68 -6.05
CA LEU A 236 16.68 12.95 -5.86
C LEU A 236 16.51 13.69 -7.20
N ALA A 237 17.55 13.72 -8.04
CA ALA A 237 17.47 14.28 -9.38
C ALA A 237 16.46 13.52 -10.26
N TYR A 238 16.40 12.19 -10.13
CA TYR A 238 15.41 11.37 -10.83
C TYR A 238 13.98 11.63 -10.35
N ILE A 239 13.77 11.77 -9.04
CA ILE A 239 12.46 12.15 -8.47
C ILE A 239 12.03 13.52 -9.00
N ASP A 240 12.94 14.52 -9.06
CA ASP A 240 12.61 15.85 -9.60
C ASP A 240 12.30 15.81 -11.10
N LYS A 241 13.02 14.98 -11.88
CA LYS A 241 12.68 14.74 -13.28
C LYS A 241 11.25 14.22 -13.42
N ILE A 242 10.88 13.18 -12.67
CA ILE A 242 9.53 12.62 -12.71
C ILE A 242 8.49 13.64 -12.23
N ARG A 243 8.79 14.45 -11.22
CA ARG A 243 7.93 15.55 -10.76
C ARG A 243 7.63 16.52 -11.91
N ARG A 244 8.67 16.99 -12.61
CA ARG A 244 8.52 17.94 -13.72
C ARG A 244 7.80 17.37 -14.94
N GLU A 245 7.95 16.08 -15.20
CA GLU A 245 7.33 15.41 -16.35
C GLU A 245 5.89 14.97 -16.06
N ALA A 246 5.69 14.15 -15.03
CA ALA A 246 4.40 13.51 -14.75
C ALA A 246 3.45 14.38 -13.91
N TYR A 247 3.98 15.40 -13.21
CA TYR A 247 3.21 16.29 -12.34
C TYR A 247 3.37 17.76 -12.75
N ALA A 248 3.60 18.03 -14.03
CA ALA A 248 3.82 19.37 -14.59
C ALA A 248 2.67 20.36 -14.27
N ALA A 249 1.43 19.88 -14.21
CA ALA A 249 0.25 20.69 -13.87
C ALA A 249 0.12 21.00 -12.36
N LEU A 250 1.07 20.54 -11.56
CA LEU A 250 1.21 20.77 -10.12
C LEU A 250 2.60 21.37 -9.82
N ASP A 251 3.08 22.24 -10.70
CA ASP A 251 4.44 22.81 -10.67
C ASP A 251 4.79 23.54 -9.36
N THR A 252 3.81 24.18 -8.73
CA THR A 252 3.94 24.86 -7.43
C THR A 252 3.71 23.93 -6.22
N MET A 253 3.39 22.65 -6.42
CA MET A 253 3.15 21.72 -5.31
C MET A 253 4.44 21.55 -4.47
N PRO A 254 4.42 21.82 -3.16
CA PRO A 254 5.56 21.53 -2.30
C PRO A 254 5.76 20.03 -2.14
N VAL A 255 7.00 19.55 -2.29
CA VAL A 255 7.35 18.13 -2.23
C VAL A 255 8.39 17.89 -1.14
N PRO A 256 7.98 17.73 0.13
CA PRO A 256 8.90 17.30 1.19
C PRO A 256 9.37 15.86 0.93
N VAL A 257 10.67 15.61 1.05
CA VAL A 257 11.29 14.29 0.88
C VAL A 257 11.62 13.72 2.26
N SER A 258 10.93 12.66 2.68
CA SER A 258 11.06 12.11 4.03
C SER A 258 10.49 10.71 4.21
N GLN A 259 11.37 9.76 4.53
CA GLN A 259 10.97 8.42 4.98
C GLN A 259 10.17 8.49 6.28
N LYS A 260 10.53 9.36 7.22
CA LYS A 260 9.84 9.47 8.52
C LYS A 260 8.40 9.95 8.37
N THR A 261 8.13 10.83 7.42
CA THR A 261 6.76 11.22 7.06
C THR A 261 5.98 10.03 6.50
N PHE A 262 6.59 9.21 5.64
CA PHE A 262 5.97 7.98 5.12
C PHE A 262 5.66 6.98 6.22
N GLU A 263 6.59 6.79 7.17
CA GLU A 263 6.38 5.93 8.32
C GLU A 263 5.22 6.43 9.18
N ARG A 264 5.20 7.72 9.54
CA ARG A 264 4.19 8.33 10.40
C ARG A 264 2.78 8.27 9.79
N TYR A 265 2.67 8.57 8.50
CA TYR A 265 1.41 8.46 7.78
C TYR A 265 1.09 7.03 7.33
N GLY A 266 1.96 6.05 7.56
CA GLY A 266 1.72 4.67 7.14
C GLY A 266 1.58 4.53 5.61
N ALA A 267 2.27 5.34 4.82
CA ALA A 267 2.16 5.36 3.36
C ALA A 267 2.90 4.18 2.69
N SER A 268 2.47 2.95 3.03
CA SER A 268 2.93 1.70 2.41
C SER A 268 2.17 1.34 1.11
N THR A 269 1.09 2.08 0.83
CA THR A 269 0.35 2.05 -0.42
C THR A 269 0.39 3.45 -1.01
N THR A 270 0.86 3.58 -2.24
CA THR A 270 0.89 4.87 -2.95
C THR A 270 -0.08 4.84 -4.14
N PRO A 271 -0.85 5.92 -4.38
CA PRO A 271 -0.90 7.11 -3.55
C PRO A 271 -1.57 6.86 -2.20
N THR A 272 -1.25 7.68 -1.19
CA THR A 272 -2.08 7.81 0.02
C THR A 272 -2.56 9.26 0.08
N LEU A 273 -3.86 9.45 0.18
CA LEU A 273 -4.52 10.75 0.27
C LEU A 273 -4.93 11.03 1.71
N VAL A 274 -4.62 12.24 2.20
CA VAL A 274 -5.08 12.69 3.52
C VAL A 274 -5.72 14.07 3.37
N LEU A 275 -7.01 14.16 3.64
CA LEU A 275 -7.73 15.44 3.63
C LEU A 275 -7.79 15.99 5.05
N ILE A 276 -7.35 17.23 5.21
CA ILE A 276 -7.20 17.92 6.48
C ILE A 276 -8.02 19.21 6.41
N ASP A 277 -8.83 19.47 7.43
CA ASP A 277 -9.68 20.64 7.47
C ASP A 277 -8.96 21.92 7.93
N ARG A 278 -9.71 23.04 7.96
CA ARG A 278 -9.21 24.35 8.39
C ARG A 278 -8.73 24.40 9.84
N THR A 279 -9.20 23.49 10.68
CA THR A 279 -8.73 23.34 12.06
C THR A 279 -7.56 22.38 12.17
N GLY A 280 -7.03 21.88 11.05
CA GLY A 280 -5.96 20.90 10.86
C GLY A 280 -6.23 19.53 11.48
N VAL A 281 -7.49 19.11 11.46
CA VAL A 281 -7.92 17.76 11.82
C VAL A 281 -8.16 16.95 10.55
N VAL A 282 -7.73 15.68 10.55
CA VAL A 282 -7.92 14.76 9.43
C VAL A 282 -9.42 14.44 9.29
N ARG A 283 -9.92 14.57 8.06
CA ARG A 283 -11.31 14.26 7.66
C ARG A 283 -11.40 13.11 6.66
N LEU A 284 -10.27 12.69 6.11
CA LEU A 284 -10.14 11.53 5.25
C LEU A 284 -8.72 10.98 5.34
N TYR A 285 -8.59 9.66 5.49
CA TYR A 285 -7.34 8.95 5.27
C TYR A 285 -7.58 7.78 4.31
N HIS A 286 -7.01 7.87 3.10
CA HIS A 286 -7.30 6.95 2.01
C HIS A 286 -6.03 6.44 1.30
N PRO A 287 -5.59 5.21 1.59
CA PRO A 287 -4.59 4.52 0.77
C PRO A 287 -5.20 4.05 -0.56
N GLY A 288 -4.66 4.51 -1.68
CA GLY A 288 -5.16 4.28 -3.03
C GLY A 288 -5.58 5.58 -3.73
N GLU A 289 -5.79 5.48 -5.05
CA GLU A 289 -6.31 6.60 -5.84
C GLU A 289 -7.80 6.87 -5.55
N MET A 290 -8.23 8.11 -5.78
CA MET A 290 -9.63 8.54 -5.70
C MET A 290 -9.97 9.46 -6.87
N SER A 291 -11.19 9.34 -7.38
CA SER A 291 -11.66 10.18 -8.47
C SER A 291 -11.90 11.63 -8.03
N TYR A 292 -12.07 12.51 -9.01
CA TYR A 292 -12.49 13.89 -8.74
C TYR A 292 -13.86 13.91 -8.06
N GLU A 293 -14.78 13.04 -8.50
CA GLU A 293 -16.15 12.95 -7.99
C GLU A 293 -16.20 12.51 -6.53
N GLU A 294 -15.20 11.75 -6.06
CA GLU A 294 -15.08 11.34 -4.67
C GLU A 294 -14.43 12.42 -3.78
N LEU A 295 -13.45 13.16 -4.31
CA LEU A 295 -12.69 14.17 -3.56
C LEU A 295 -13.35 15.55 -3.53
N ALA A 296 -13.86 16.02 -4.66
CA ALA A 296 -14.35 17.39 -4.79
C ALA A 296 -15.51 17.72 -3.84
N PRO A 297 -16.53 16.85 -3.62
CA PRO A 297 -17.59 17.13 -2.65
C PRO A 297 -17.06 17.31 -1.22
N ARG A 298 -16.09 16.48 -0.81
CA ARG A 298 -15.46 16.56 0.52
C ARG A 298 -14.68 17.85 0.68
N ILE A 299 -13.96 18.27 -0.35
CA ILE A 299 -13.23 19.55 -0.34
C ILE A 299 -14.21 20.73 -0.25
N ARG A 300 -15.30 20.72 -1.02
CA ARG A 300 -16.34 21.77 -0.98
C ARG A 300 -16.96 21.90 0.42
N GLU A 301 -17.29 20.79 1.05
CA GLU A 301 -17.80 20.75 2.42
C GLU A 301 -16.85 21.46 3.39
N LEU A 302 -15.56 21.13 3.36
CA LEU A 302 -14.56 21.73 4.27
C LEU A 302 -14.24 23.20 3.94
N LEU A 303 -14.52 23.64 2.72
CA LEU A 303 -14.42 25.04 2.30
C LEU A 303 -15.66 25.86 2.67
N GLY A 304 -16.78 25.20 3.01
CA GLY A 304 -18.06 25.84 3.37
C GLY A 304 -18.88 26.30 2.16
N THR A 305 -18.93 25.51 1.10
CA THR A 305 -19.59 25.87 -0.18
C THR A 305 -20.37 24.73 -0.81
#